data_AF-A0A9E5FKG8-F1
#
_entry.id   AF-A0A9E5FKG8-F1
#
_cell.length_a   1.000
_cell.length_b   1.000
_cell.length_c   1.000
_cell.angle_alpha   90.00
_cell.angle_beta   90.00
_cell.angle_gamma   90.00
#
_symmetry.space_group_name_H-M   'P 1'
#
loop_
_entity.id
_entity.type
_entity.pdbx_description
1 polymer ?
#
loop_
_entity_poly.entity_id
_entity_poly.type
_entity_poly.pdbx_seq_one_letter_code
_entity_poly.pdbx_strand_id
1 'polypeptide(L)'
;MSADTGFDKNIQKLKKNLEFKLGFAVLTYHDCKKASTQLKLHKISLSPLTIGRLFSVFKDTKRPYHSTLDLLTRFLGYESFSSFCIDTSDLVGKRLFNPSFEIVNGSFQALELACQQADWKMVKFILDEINPHKDDYEFPMFLGNIVRNHPQRNAFIKALMEVEVGRVYFFERFVDEDDPDGYFSNALNLFCSNYRRDIGSQIFKVCFQLAKQIYQENKFDVSEWRSIDQLGLNYKELHFHQVSRWFELKILFASLDFNPLQKAQKIVEELLEILPKFNNNDQCWIIARPLKALAHIGLLYDVLGVSEIKEQINNVFVAMDGRISSIGDLIVQFVCHAFVDNHQSLSNPKSISSSHFNETYSRIAIESATSLLYVQDPVKTRIEKNLRPFVQKTGNSWVLNIIK
;
A
#
# COMPACT_ATOMS: atom_id res chain seq x y z
N MET A 1 -28.09 -7.25 13.06
CA MET A 1 -28.60 -6.87 11.72
C MET A 1 -27.94 -5.55 11.36
N SER A 2 -26.86 -5.57 10.58
CA SER A 2 -26.14 -4.38 10.14
C SER A 2 -26.97 -3.67 9.07
N ALA A 3 -27.38 -2.43 9.35
CA ALA A 3 -28.04 -1.58 8.37
C ALA A 3 -27.01 -1.11 7.34
N ASP A 4 -27.34 -1.30 6.08
CA ASP A 4 -26.59 -0.90 4.89
C ASP A 4 -26.64 0.63 4.72
N THR A 5 -25.80 1.35 5.48
CA THR A 5 -25.84 2.82 5.66
C THR A 5 -25.60 3.63 4.38
N GLY A 6 -24.96 3.04 3.36
CA GLY A 6 -24.68 3.71 2.09
C GLY A 6 -25.91 3.83 1.18
N PHE A 7 -26.77 2.81 1.15
CA PHE A 7 -27.95 2.77 0.30
C PHE A 7 -28.99 3.83 0.73
N ASP A 8 -29.27 3.91 2.03
CA ASP A 8 -30.26 4.85 2.57
C ASP A 8 -29.85 6.31 2.34
N LYS A 9 -28.55 6.64 2.39
CA LYS A 9 -28.02 7.97 2.11
C LYS A 9 -28.27 8.40 0.65
N ASN A 10 -28.06 7.49 -0.29
CA ASN A 10 -28.26 7.77 -1.72
C ASN A 10 -29.75 7.90 -2.07
N ILE A 11 -30.62 7.15 -1.39
CA ILE A 11 -32.07 7.31 -1.51
C ILE A 11 -32.52 8.69 -1.01
N GLN A 12 -31.95 9.21 0.08
CA GLN A 12 -32.27 10.57 0.56
C GLN A 12 -31.81 11.65 -0.43
N LYS A 13 -30.62 11.49 -1.03
CA LYS A 13 -30.13 12.38 -2.08
C LYS A 13 -31.03 12.36 -3.32
N LEU A 14 -31.47 11.17 -3.73
CA LEU A 14 -32.40 11.00 -4.84
C LEU A 14 -33.71 11.77 -4.60
N LYS A 15 -34.31 11.62 -3.41
CA LYS A 15 -35.54 12.35 -3.03
C LYS A 15 -35.38 13.86 -3.17
N LYS A 16 -34.31 14.41 -2.60
CA LYS A 16 -34.03 15.85 -2.62
C LYS A 16 -33.86 16.38 -4.04
N ASN A 17 -33.13 15.67 -4.90
CA ASN A 17 -32.92 16.07 -6.29
C ASN A 17 -34.20 15.94 -7.13
N LEU A 18 -35.05 14.96 -6.83
CA LEU A 18 -36.38 14.85 -7.43
C LEU A 18 -37.27 16.03 -7.06
N GLU A 19 -37.35 16.41 -5.78
CA GLU A 19 -38.13 17.58 -5.34
C GLU A 19 -37.63 18.87 -5.97
N PHE A 20 -36.30 19.03 -6.10
CA PHE A 20 -35.71 20.15 -6.79
C PHE A 20 -36.12 20.22 -8.26
N LYS A 21 -36.03 19.10 -8.99
CA LYS A 21 -36.42 19.04 -10.41
C LYS A 21 -37.93 19.15 -10.64
N LEU A 22 -38.74 18.67 -9.69
CA LEU A 22 -40.20 18.80 -9.71
C LEU A 22 -40.67 20.22 -9.34
N GLY A 23 -39.84 20.99 -8.62
CA GLY A 23 -40.15 22.35 -8.17
C GLY A 23 -41.08 22.42 -6.95
N PHE A 24 -41.28 21.32 -6.23
CA PHE A 24 -42.08 21.28 -4.99
C PHE A 24 -41.67 20.08 -4.12
N ALA A 25 -41.88 20.20 -2.81
CA ALA A 25 -41.68 19.12 -1.85
C ALA A 25 -42.84 18.11 -1.88
N VAL A 26 -42.55 16.82 -1.74
CA VAL A 26 -43.54 15.74 -1.79
C VAL A 26 -43.89 15.30 -0.37
N LEU A 27 -44.84 16.00 0.25
CA LEU A 27 -45.19 15.79 1.67
C LEU A 27 -46.54 15.06 1.84
N THR A 28 -47.43 15.16 0.85
CA THR A 28 -48.78 14.60 0.92
C THR A 28 -49.10 13.68 -0.27
N TYR A 29 -50.19 12.91 -0.15
CA TYR A 29 -50.66 12.08 -1.27
C TYR A 29 -51.10 12.92 -2.48
N HIS A 30 -51.59 14.14 -2.25
CA HIS A 30 -51.90 15.06 -3.34
C HIS A 30 -50.63 15.43 -4.13
N ASP A 31 -49.52 15.68 -3.44
CA ASP A 31 -48.23 15.96 -4.07
C ASP A 31 -47.69 14.74 -4.83
N CYS A 32 -47.95 13.53 -4.33
CA CYS A 32 -47.62 12.29 -5.04
C CYS A 32 -48.38 12.15 -6.38
N LYS A 33 -49.66 12.54 -6.43
CA LYS A 33 -50.44 12.56 -7.69
C LYS A 33 -49.89 13.61 -8.66
N LYS A 34 -49.54 14.78 -8.14
CA LYS A 34 -48.93 15.86 -8.92
C LYS A 34 -47.57 15.42 -9.50
N ALA A 35 -46.71 14.79 -8.70
CA ALA A 35 -45.42 14.26 -9.13
C ALA A 35 -45.56 13.14 -10.16
N SER A 36 -46.50 12.20 -9.95
CA SER A 36 -46.81 11.13 -10.91
C SER A 36 -47.22 11.70 -12.28
N THR A 37 -48.05 12.75 -12.29
CA THR A 37 -48.48 13.42 -13.52
C THR A 37 -47.29 14.08 -14.25
N GLN A 38 -46.40 14.75 -13.51
CA GLN A 38 -45.20 15.39 -14.06
C GLN A 38 -44.19 14.37 -14.63
N LEU A 39 -43.97 13.27 -13.93
CA LEU A 39 -43.11 12.17 -14.42
C LEU A 39 -43.68 11.53 -15.68
N LYS A 40 -45.02 11.41 -15.77
CA LYS A 40 -45.68 10.85 -16.95
C LYS A 40 -45.47 11.71 -18.20
N LEU A 41 -45.41 13.04 -18.06
CA LEU A 41 -45.05 13.95 -19.17
C LEU A 41 -43.64 13.67 -19.70
N HIS A 42 -42.76 13.10 -18.87
CA HIS A 42 -41.40 12.69 -19.22
C HIS A 42 -41.30 11.19 -19.55
N LYS A 43 -42.41 10.56 -19.94
CA LYS A 43 -42.52 9.14 -20.30
C LYS A 43 -42.15 8.16 -19.17
N ILE A 44 -42.20 8.62 -17.91
CA ILE A 44 -41.96 7.78 -16.74
C ILE A 44 -43.28 7.54 -16.04
N SER A 45 -43.79 6.31 -16.15
CA SER A 45 -45.08 5.92 -15.56
C SER A 45 -44.88 5.28 -14.20
N LEU A 46 -45.02 6.06 -13.14
CA LEU A 46 -45.02 5.59 -11.75
C LEU A 46 -46.32 5.96 -11.05
N SER A 47 -46.90 4.99 -10.32
CA SER A 47 -48.15 5.24 -9.58
C SER A 47 -47.92 6.22 -8.42
N PRO A 48 -48.92 7.05 -8.06
CA PRO A 48 -48.83 7.93 -6.89
C PRO A 48 -48.51 7.18 -5.58
N LEU A 49 -48.94 5.91 -5.47
CA LEU A 49 -48.64 5.05 -4.31
C LEU A 49 -47.16 4.66 -4.26
N THR A 50 -46.55 4.36 -5.42
CA THR A 50 -45.11 4.04 -5.52
C THR A 50 -44.25 5.24 -5.10
N ILE A 51 -44.64 6.44 -5.51
CA ILE A 51 -43.98 7.69 -5.12
C ILE A 51 -44.15 7.95 -3.62
N GLY A 52 -45.38 7.79 -3.10
CA GLY A 52 -45.65 7.99 -1.67
C GLY A 52 -44.89 7.03 -0.76
N ARG A 53 -44.63 5.79 -1.21
CA ARG A 53 -43.76 4.85 -0.49
C ARG A 53 -42.31 5.30 -0.49
N LEU A 54 -41.79 5.74 -1.64
CA LEU A 54 -40.42 6.25 -1.72
C LEU A 54 -40.23 7.43 -0.76
N PHE A 55 -41.10 8.45 -0.82
CA PHE A 55 -41.01 9.66 0.01
C PHE A 55 -41.49 9.47 1.46
N SER A 56 -41.84 8.25 1.86
CA SER A 56 -42.31 7.94 3.22
C SER A 56 -43.59 8.67 3.63
N VAL A 57 -44.39 9.13 2.65
CA VAL A 57 -45.76 9.64 2.85
C VAL A 57 -46.68 8.52 3.36
N PHE A 58 -46.39 7.28 2.95
CA PHE A 58 -46.96 6.07 3.54
C PHE A 58 -45.88 5.32 4.31
N LYS A 59 -46.19 4.87 5.53
CA LYS A 59 -45.28 4.01 6.30
C LYS A 59 -45.19 2.66 5.60
N ASP A 60 -44.06 2.39 4.95
CA ASP A 60 -43.74 1.12 4.32
C ASP A 60 -42.30 0.74 4.73
N THR A 61 -42.09 -0.54 5.06
CA THR A 61 -40.80 -1.08 5.48
C THR A 61 -40.03 -1.71 4.32
N LYS A 62 -40.65 -1.79 3.13
CA LYS A 62 -40.04 -2.43 1.95
C LYS A 62 -39.13 -1.45 1.21
N ARG A 63 -37.92 -1.92 0.89
CA ARG A 63 -36.95 -1.19 0.06
C ARG A 63 -37.53 -0.92 -1.34
N PRO A 64 -37.28 0.25 -1.95
CA PRO A 64 -37.68 0.51 -3.33
C PRO A 64 -36.99 -0.47 -4.30
N TYR A 65 -37.74 -0.93 -5.31
CA TYR A 65 -37.17 -1.75 -6.38
C TYR A 65 -36.15 -0.96 -7.21
N HIS A 66 -35.04 -1.59 -7.59
CA HIS A 66 -33.99 -0.99 -8.42
C HIS A 66 -34.53 -0.42 -9.74
N SER A 67 -35.45 -1.11 -10.39
CA SER A 67 -36.09 -0.63 -11.62
C SER A 67 -36.84 0.70 -11.43
N THR A 68 -37.48 0.90 -10.28
CA THR A 68 -38.12 2.17 -9.91
C THR A 68 -37.08 3.27 -9.71
N LEU A 69 -35.94 2.94 -9.10
CA LEU A 69 -34.85 3.89 -8.86
C LEU A 69 -34.19 4.32 -10.17
N ASP A 70 -33.95 3.39 -11.10
CA ASP A 70 -33.41 3.69 -12.44
C ASP A 70 -34.35 4.60 -13.24
N LEU A 71 -35.66 4.36 -13.18
CA LEU A 71 -36.63 5.24 -13.84
C LEU A 71 -36.58 6.66 -13.28
N LEU A 72 -36.47 6.80 -11.95
CA LEU A 72 -36.42 8.11 -11.30
C LEU A 72 -35.09 8.84 -11.53
N THR A 73 -33.97 8.13 -11.61
CA THR A 73 -32.69 8.77 -11.92
C THR A 73 -32.57 9.15 -13.39
N ARG A 74 -33.22 8.43 -14.30
CA ARG A 74 -33.40 8.88 -15.69
C ARG A 74 -34.19 10.18 -15.80
N PHE A 75 -35.20 10.38 -14.95
CA PHE A 75 -35.86 11.68 -14.88
C PHE A 75 -34.86 12.79 -14.52
N LEU A 76 -33.84 12.50 -13.71
CA LEU A 76 -32.78 13.43 -13.34
C LEU A 76 -31.67 13.57 -14.40
N GLY A 77 -31.64 12.73 -15.44
CA GLY A 77 -30.65 12.77 -16.53
C GLY A 77 -29.54 11.72 -16.43
N TYR A 78 -29.66 10.75 -15.52
CA TYR A 78 -28.70 9.68 -15.34
C TYR A 78 -29.14 8.39 -16.04
N GLU A 79 -28.20 7.56 -16.46
CA GLU A 79 -28.50 6.29 -17.16
C GLU A 79 -29.13 5.25 -16.22
N SER A 80 -28.64 5.19 -14.99
CA SER A 80 -29.06 4.26 -13.93
C SER A 80 -28.91 4.84 -12.52
N PHE A 81 -29.53 4.21 -11.53
CA PHE A 81 -29.35 4.53 -10.11
C PHE A 81 -27.91 4.32 -9.63
N SER A 82 -27.18 3.37 -10.24
CA SER A 82 -25.74 3.21 -9.98
C SER A 82 -24.95 4.43 -10.43
N SER A 83 -25.18 4.93 -11.65
CA SER A 83 -24.51 6.15 -12.16
C SER A 83 -24.82 7.38 -11.32
N PHE A 84 -26.07 7.49 -10.84
CA PHE A 84 -26.48 8.53 -9.89
C PHE A 84 -25.76 8.41 -8.54
N CYS A 85 -25.61 7.21 -7.99
CA CYS A 85 -24.89 6.99 -6.73
C CYS A 85 -23.40 7.37 -6.85
N ILE A 86 -22.78 7.12 -8.00
CA ILE A 86 -21.39 7.49 -8.27
C ILE A 86 -21.26 9.02 -8.30
N ASP A 87 -22.10 9.70 -9.08
CA ASP A 87 -22.05 11.15 -9.25
C ASP A 87 -22.46 11.93 -7.99
N THR A 88 -23.42 11.40 -7.23
CA THR A 88 -23.89 12.04 -5.99
C THR A 88 -23.18 11.53 -4.74
N SER A 89 -22.24 10.60 -4.87
CA SER A 89 -21.33 10.27 -3.78
C SER A 89 -20.62 11.54 -3.33
N ASP A 90 -20.33 11.68 -2.03
CA ASP A 90 -19.71 12.89 -1.46
C ASP A 90 -18.28 13.16 -2.02
N LEU A 91 -17.85 12.38 -3.01
CA LEU A 91 -16.58 12.46 -3.72
C LEU A 91 -16.60 13.44 -4.91
N VAL A 92 -17.76 13.69 -5.55
CA VAL A 92 -17.81 14.51 -6.78
C VAL A 92 -18.20 15.97 -6.49
N GLY A 93 -19.15 16.19 -5.57
CA GLY A 93 -19.67 17.54 -5.26
C GLY A 93 -18.76 18.43 -4.39
N LYS A 94 -17.72 17.88 -3.75
CA LYS A 94 -16.72 18.66 -2.99
C LYS A 94 -15.60 19.23 -3.87
N ARG A 95 -15.55 18.90 -5.16
CA ARG A 95 -14.38 19.11 -6.02
C ARG A 95 -14.36 20.39 -6.84
N LEU A 96 -15.42 21.20 -6.89
CA LEU A 96 -15.46 22.27 -7.88
C LEU A 96 -15.24 23.69 -7.34
N PHE A 97 -15.97 24.22 -6.35
CA PHE A 97 -15.73 25.62 -5.94
C PHE A 97 -16.18 25.88 -4.49
N ASN A 98 -15.26 25.87 -3.54
CA ASN A 98 -15.45 26.56 -2.27
C ASN A 98 -14.18 27.36 -1.90
N PRO A 99 -14.24 28.69 -1.77
CA PRO A 99 -13.08 29.55 -1.46
C PRO A 99 -12.67 29.54 0.01
N SER A 100 -13.38 28.83 0.89
CA SER A 100 -12.96 28.57 2.27
C SER A 100 -12.01 27.36 2.32
N PHE A 101 -10.84 27.59 1.75
CA PHE A 101 -9.64 26.76 1.86
C PHE A 101 -9.15 26.77 3.31
N GLU A 102 -9.58 25.79 4.10
CA GLU A 102 -8.59 25.06 4.89
C GLU A 102 -8.11 23.92 4.00
N ILE A 103 -6.83 23.98 3.63
CA ILE A 103 -6.11 22.93 2.93
C ILE A 103 -6.06 21.73 3.89
N VAL A 104 -7.13 20.95 3.91
CA VAL A 104 -7.13 19.64 4.53
C VAL A 104 -6.53 18.70 3.50
N ASN A 105 -5.20 18.56 3.57
CA ASN A 105 -4.35 17.62 2.83
C ASN A 105 -4.57 17.63 1.31
N GLY A 106 -3.68 18.37 0.62
CA GLY A 106 -3.64 18.59 -0.83
C GLY A 106 -4.32 17.49 -1.65
N SER A 107 -5.30 17.90 -2.48
CA SER A 107 -6.08 16.93 -3.25
C SER A 107 -5.15 16.10 -4.14
N PHE A 108 -5.09 14.79 -3.88
CA PHE A 108 -4.33 13.82 -4.67
C PHE A 108 -4.56 14.00 -6.17
N GLN A 109 -5.75 14.41 -6.59
CA GLN A 109 -6.12 14.62 -7.99
C GLN A 109 -5.45 15.85 -8.61
N ALA A 110 -5.29 16.95 -7.87
CA ALA A 110 -4.54 18.10 -8.37
C ALA A 110 -3.05 17.78 -8.51
N LEU A 111 -2.50 17.03 -7.55
CA LEU A 111 -1.13 16.55 -7.63
C LEU A 111 -0.95 15.58 -8.79
N GLU A 112 -1.86 14.61 -8.96
CA GLU A 112 -1.88 13.68 -10.08
C GLU A 112 -1.94 14.41 -11.41
N LEU A 113 -2.87 15.36 -11.57
CA LEU A 113 -3.01 16.16 -12.78
C LEU A 113 -1.75 16.96 -13.08
N ALA A 114 -1.18 17.63 -12.08
CA ALA A 114 0.07 18.38 -12.23
C ALA A 114 1.23 17.47 -12.65
N CYS A 115 1.30 16.26 -12.08
CA CYS A 115 2.28 15.26 -12.49
C CYS A 115 2.07 14.81 -13.95
N GLN A 116 0.84 14.50 -14.36
CA GLN A 116 0.51 14.07 -15.73
C GLN A 116 0.83 15.16 -16.77
N GLN A 117 0.66 16.43 -16.40
CA GLN A 117 0.98 17.57 -17.26
C GLN A 117 2.46 17.98 -17.21
N ALA A 118 3.28 17.31 -16.40
CA ALA A 118 4.66 17.70 -16.11
C ALA A 118 4.80 19.17 -15.61
N ASP A 119 3.78 19.68 -14.91
CA ASP A 119 3.82 21.01 -14.30
C ASP A 119 4.54 20.94 -12.94
N TRP A 120 5.87 20.91 -13.00
CA TRP A 120 6.71 20.81 -11.80
C TRP A 120 6.61 22.04 -10.90
N LYS A 121 6.13 23.18 -11.40
CA LYS A 121 5.88 24.35 -10.54
C LYS A 121 4.65 24.11 -9.68
N MET A 122 3.57 23.62 -10.28
CA MET A 122 2.35 23.27 -9.56
C MET A 122 2.56 22.08 -8.60
N VAL A 123 3.31 21.07 -9.01
CA VAL A 123 3.68 19.95 -8.12
C VAL A 123 4.37 20.47 -6.86
N LYS A 124 5.39 21.33 -7.00
CA LYS A 124 6.10 21.90 -5.86
C LYS A 124 5.18 22.73 -4.96
N PHE A 125 4.37 23.61 -5.57
CA PHE A 125 3.39 24.41 -4.86
C PHE A 125 2.42 23.53 -4.03
N ILE A 126 1.87 22.46 -4.62
CA ILE A 126 0.97 21.55 -3.89
C ILE A 126 1.69 20.85 -2.74
N LEU A 127 2.93 20.39 -2.95
CA LEU A 127 3.71 19.70 -1.92
C LEU A 127 4.09 20.61 -0.76
N ASP A 128 4.40 21.89 -1.02
CA ASP A 128 4.71 22.88 0.02
C ASP A 128 3.52 23.14 0.97
N GLU A 129 2.29 22.93 0.49
CA GLU A 129 1.06 23.11 1.27
C GLU A 129 0.66 21.84 2.08
N ILE A 130 1.38 20.73 1.94
CA ILE A 130 1.11 19.48 2.67
C ILE A 130 1.93 19.44 3.95
N ASN A 131 1.29 19.10 5.08
CA ASN A 131 1.99 18.82 6.32
C ASN A 131 2.22 17.29 6.46
N PRO A 132 3.45 16.78 6.39
CA PRO A 132 3.68 15.35 6.35
C PRO A 132 3.41 14.69 7.72
N HIS A 133 2.35 13.89 7.82
CA HIS A 133 2.07 13.12 9.04
C HIS A 133 2.89 11.83 9.07
N LYS A 134 3.42 11.43 10.23
CA LYS A 134 4.28 10.24 10.35
C LYS A 134 3.58 8.94 9.92
N ASP A 135 2.26 8.89 10.03
CA ASP A 135 1.45 7.71 9.71
C ASP A 135 0.92 7.69 8.26
N ASP A 136 1.38 8.62 7.40
CA ASP A 136 1.00 8.65 5.98
C ASP A 136 1.78 7.57 5.20
N TYR A 137 1.22 6.36 5.10
CA TYR A 137 1.80 5.26 4.31
C TYR A 137 1.35 5.28 2.84
N GLU A 138 0.14 5.74 2.55
CA GLU A 138 -0.42 5.71 1.19
C GLU A 138 0.18 6.80 0.28
N PHE A 139 0.44 7.98 0.82
CA PHE A 139 0.97 9.11 0.05
C PHE A 139 2.37 8.86 -0.53
N PRO A 140 3.37 8.36 0.25
CA PRO A 140 4.67 7.97 -0.31
C PRO A 140 4.53 6.99 -1.48
N MET A 141 3.66 5.99 -1.34
CA MET A 141 3.43 4.97 -2.37
C MET A 141 2.80 5.56 -3.62
N PHE A 142 1.76 6.38 -3.47
CA PHE A 142 1.14 7.10 -4.57
C PHE A 142 2.18 7.94 -5.33
N LEU A 143 2.94 8.76 -4.63
CA LEU A 143 3.92 9.65 -5.23
C LEU A 143 5.03 8.86 -5.93
N GLY A 144 5.59 7.86 -5.26
CA GLY A 144 6.63 6.99 -5.80
C GLY A 144 6.17 6.23 -7.05
N ASN A 145 4.93 5.76 -7.07
CA ASN A 145 4.34 5.06 -8.23
C ASN A 145 4.18 5.96 -9.45
N ILE A 146 3.79 7.23 -9.24
CA ILE A 146 3.76 8.19 -10.33
C ILE A 146 5.18 8.44 -10.84
N VAL A 147 6.15 8.70 -9.95
CA VAL A 147 7.55 8.93 -10.33
C VAL A 147 8.11 7.75 -11.12
N ARG A 148 7.94 6.52 -10.64
CA ARG A 148 8.45 5.28 -11.27
C ARG A 148 8.05 5.19 -12.74
N ASN A 149 6.79 5.51 -13.03
CA ASN A 149 6.17 5.32 -14.35
C ASN A 149 6.19 6.59 -15.22
N HIS A 150 6.65 7.73 -14.71
CA HIS A 150 6.57 9.00 -15.43
C HIS A 150 7.60 9.09 -16.56
N PRO A 151 7.23 9.50 -17.79
CA PRO A 151 8.18 9.65 -18.90
C PRO A 151 9.33 10.63 -18.62
N GLN A 152 9.07 11.65 -17.81
CA GLN A 152 10.07 12.64 -17.37
C GLN A 152 10.56 12.40 -15.93
N ARG A 153 10.71 11.13 -15.52
CA ARG A 153 11.09 10.70 -14.17
C ARG A 153 12.24 11.50 -13.56
N ASN A 154 13.31 11.74 -14.32
CA ASN A 154 14.49 12.46 -13.82
C ASN A 154 14.20 13.94 -13.51
N ALA A 155 13.35 14.61 -14.30
CA ALA A 155 12.94 15.99 -14.03
C ALA A 155 12.03 16.06 -12.80
N PHE A 156 11.13 15.08 -12.67
CA PHE A 156 10.24 14.97 -11.53
C PHE A 156 11.02 14.74 -10.23
N ILE A 157 11.98 13.80 -10.21
CA ILE A 157 12.85 13.55 -9.05
C ILE A 157 13.58 14.83 -8.62
N LYS A 158 14.10 15.62 -9.56
CA LYS A 158 14.74 16.91 -9.25
C LYS A 158 13.75 17.88 -8.60
N ALA A 159 12.53 17.98 -9.12
CA ALA A 159 11.49 18.82 -8.53
C ALA A 159 11.13 18.39 -7.09
N LEU A 160 11.08 17.08 -6.83
CA LEU A 160 10.85 16.55 -5.48
C LEU A 160 11.98 16.87 -4.51
N MET A 161 13.23 16.92 -4.97
CA MET A 161 14.37 17.27 -4.13
C MET A 161 14.35 18.73 -3.66
N GLU A 162 13.79 19.63 -4.47
CA GLU A 162 13.72 21.05 -4.16
C GLU A 162 12.76 21.35 -2.99
N VAL A 163 11.78 20.48 -2.74
CA VAL A 163 10.73 20.67 -1.72
C VAL A 163 10.91 19.71 -0.54
N GLU A 164 10.74 20.19 0.69
CA GLU A 164 10.93 19.38 1.91
C GLU A 164 10.00 18.17 1.96
N VAL A 165 8.73 18.37 1.64
CA VAL A 165 7.72 17.31 1.63
C VAL A 165 8.02 16.27 0.56
N GLY A 166 8.54 16.70 -0.60
CA GLY A 166 9.02 15.81 -1.65
C GLY A 166 10.22 14.97 -1.18
N ARG A 167 11.16 15.58 -0.44
CA ARG A 167 12.28 14.88 0.21
C ARG A 167 11.79 13.79 1.17
N VAL A 168 10.90 14.16 2.09
CA VAL A 168 10.35 13.25 3.11
C VAL A 168 9.60 12.08 2.46
N TYR A 169 8.65 12.34 1.58
CA TYR A 169 7.82 11.27 1.04
C TYR A 169 8.57 10.37 0.05
N PHE A 170 9.42 10.92 -0.82
CA PHE A 170 10.06 10.12 -1.86
C PHE A 170 11.40 9.49 -1.43
N PHE A 171 12.24 10.21 -0.69
CA PHE A 171 13.60 9.72 -0.37
C PHE A 171 13.70 9.06 1.01
N GLU A 172 12.79 9.40 1.93
CA GLU A 172 12.85 8.91 3.31
C GLU A 172 11.79 7.84 3.62
N ARG A 173 10.64 7.89 2.93
CA ARG A 173 9.48 7.01 3.23
C ARG A 173 9.09 6.08 2.09
N PHE A 174 9.21 6.51 0.84
CA PHE A 174 9.00 5.61 -0.29
C PHE A 174 10.19 4.67 -0.43
N VAL A 175 9.89 3.39 -0.68
CA VAL A 175 10.90 2.38 -0.95
C VAL A 175 10.50 1.65 -2.22
N ASP A 176 11.41 1.62 -3.18
CA ASP A 176 11.27 0.80 -4.38
C ASP A 176 12.32 -0.31 -4.35
N GLU A 177 11.95 -1.48 -3.82
CA GLU A 177 12.87 -2.63 -3.71
C GLU A 177 13.27 -3.21 -5.09
N ASP A 178 12.46 -2.99 -6.13
CA ASP A 178 12.75 -3.49 -7.48
C ASP A 178 13.79 -2.61 -8.20
N ASP A 179 13.71 -1.28 -8.00
CA ASP A 179 14.61 -0.26 -8.56
C ASP A 179 15.00 -0.52 -10.04
N PRO A 180 14.01 -0.57 -10.96
CA PRO A 180 14.24 -0.80 -12.39
C PRO A 180 15.21 0.22 -12.97
N ASP A 181 16.20 -0.26 -13.73
CA ASP A 181 17.24 0.56 -14.36
C ASP A 181 18.07 1.41 -13.37
N GLY A 182 17.99 1.14 -12.07
CA GLY A 182 18.75 1.85 -11.03
C GLY A 182 18.27 3.27 -10.73
N TYR A 183 17.06 3.64 -11.15
CA TYR A 183 16.57 5.03 -11.04
C TYR A 183 16.48 5.54 -9.60
N PHE A 184 16.01 4.70 -8.68
CA PHE A 184 15.83 5.02 -7.27
C PHE A 184 17.19 5.09 -6.57
N SER A 185 18.09 4.15 -6.86
CA SER A 185 19.49 4.22 -6.40
C SER A 185 20.17 5.52 -6.83
N ASN A 186 19.99 5.92 -8.09
CA ASN A 186 20.54 7.17 -8.63
C ASN A 186 19.91 8.41 -7.96
N ALA A 187 18.62 8.36 -7.67
CA ALA A 187 17.92 9.42 -6.95
C ALA A 187 18.48 9.59 -5.52
N LEU A 188 18.66 8.49 -4.78
CA LEU A 188 19.26 8.51 -3.43
C LEU A 188 20.68 9.07 -3.45
N ASN A 189 21.49 8.70 -4.44
CA ASN A 189 22.83 9.26 -4.62
C ASN A 189 22.80 10.78 -4.79
N LEU A 190 21.90 11.28 -5.65
CA LEU A 190 21.74 12.71 -5.89
C LEU A 190 21.27 13.44 -4.63
N PHE A 191 20.32 12.86 -3.90
CA PHE A 191 19.76 13.40 -2.67
C PHE A 191 20.80 13.51 -1.55
N CYS A 192 21.49 12.42 -1.22
CA CYS A 192 22.51 12.40 -0.17
C CYS A 192 23.71 13.31 -0.50
N SER A 193 24.04 13.48 -1.77
CA SER A 193 25.14 14.38 -2.17
C SER A 193 24.80 15.86 -1.99
N ASN A 194 23.53 16.23 -2.14
CA ASN A 194 23.11 17.63 -2.25
C ASN A 194 22.39 18.19 -1.02
N TYR A 195 21.63 17.39 -0.25
CA TYR A 195 20.66 17.93 0.73
C TYR A 195 20.74 17.33 2.13
N ARG A 196 21.31 16.14 2.33
CA ARG A 196 21.34 15.49 3.66
C ARG A 196 22.57 14.64 3.89
N ARG A 197 23.29 14.95 4.97
CA ARG A 197 24.42 14.16 5.51
C ARG A 197 24.12 13.58 6.89
N ASP A 198 22.86 13.57 7.34
CA ASP A 198 22.53 12.91 8.59
C ASP A 198 22.83 11.40 8.48
N ILE A 199 23.15 10.80 9.63
CA ILE A 199 23.57 9.42 9.72
C ILE A 199 22.48 8.47 9.17
N GLY A 200 21.21 8.76 9.43
CA GLY A 200 20.09 7.93 8.97
C GLY A 200 19.99 7.86 7.45
N SER A 201 20.16 8.99 6.75
CA SER A 201 20.15 9.03 5.28
C SER A 201 21.35 8.30 4.67
N GLN A 202 22.54 8.42 5.29
CA GLN A 202 23.73 7.67 4.85
C GLN A 202 23.54 6.16 5.02
N ILE A 203 23.03 5.73 6.18
CA ILE A 203 22.68 4.34 6.45
C ILE A 203 21.69 3.83 5.41
N PHE A 204 20.60 4.56 5.18
CA PHE A 204 19.58 4.11 4.23
C PHE A 204 20.17 3.90 2.83
N LYS A 205 20.92 4.88 2.32
CA LYS A 205 21.54 4.81 0.99
C LYS A 205 22.51 3.63 0.89
N VAL A 206 23.49 3.56 1.79
CA VAL A 206 24.54 2.52 1.74
C VAL A 206 23.93 1.14 1.91
N CYS A 207 23.05 0.96 2.89
CA CYS A 207 22.40 -0.33 3.11
C CYS A 207 21.53 -0.76 1.92
N PHE A 208 20.81 0.18 1.29
CA PHE A 208 20.02 -0.09 0.09
C PHE A 208 20.89 -0.64 -1.05
N GLN A 209 21.98 0.07 -1.35
CA GLN A 209 22.85 -0.24 -2.49
C GLN A 209 23.60 -1.55 -2.30
N LEU A 210 24.21 -1.75 -1.12
CA LEU A 210 24.93 -2.98 -0.80
C LEU A 210 23.99 -4.20 -0.78
N ALA A 211 22.79 -4.08 -0.20
CA ALA A 211 21.84 -5.20 -0.20
C ALA A 211 21.47 -5.60 -1.63
N LYS A 212 21.17 -4.62 -2.50
CA LYS A 212 20.88 -4.87 -3.92
C LYS A 212 22.05 -5.57 -4.63
N GLN A 213 23.28 -5.09 -4.43
CA GLN A 213 24.48 -5.67 -5.01
C GLN A 213 24.72 -7.12 -4.53
N ILE A 214 24.50 -7.40 -3.24
CA ILE A 214 24.62 -8.75 -2.68
C ILE A 214 23.55 -9.67 -3.27
N TYR A 215 22.28 -9.27 -3.27
CA TYR A 215 21.19 -10.11 -3.77
C TYR A 215 21.27 -10.40 -5.28
N GLN A 216 21.75 -9.45 -6.08
CA GLN A 216 21.80 -9.57 -7.54
C GLN A 216 23.11 -10.18 -8.03
N GLU A 217 24.24 -9.84 -7.40
CA GLU A 217 25.57 -10.15 -7.91
C GLU A 217 26.42 -10.98 -6.94
N ASN A 218 25.93 -11.22 -5.73
CA ASN A 218 26.68 -11.86 -4.64
C ASN A 218 28.04 -11.19 -4.37
N LYS A 219 28.09 -9.85 -4.51
CA LYS A 219 29.30 -9.05 -4.27
C LYS A 219 29.18 -8.29 -2.94
N PHE A 220 30.21 -8.41 -2.13
CA PHE A 220 30.31 -7.77 -0.81
C PHE A 220 31.36 -6.66 -0.84
N ASP A 221 30.96 -5.42 -0.56
CA ASP A 221 31.90 -4.32 -0.29
C ASP A 221 32.05 -4.13 1.23
N VAL A 222 33.08 -4.78 1.78
CA VAL A 222 33.39 -4.74 3.21
C VAL A 222 33.86 -3.34 3.64
N SER A 223 34.49 -2.58 2.75
CA SER A 223 34.98 -1.24 3.07
C SER A 223 33.82 -0.28 3.27
N GLU A 224 32.87 -0.28 2.34
CA GLU A 224 31.68 0.57 2.42
C GLU A 224 30.78 0.16 3.60
N TRP A 225 30.61 -1.14 3.85
CA TRP A 225 29.88 -1.62 5.03
C TRP A 225 30.51 -1.14 6.34
N ARG A 226 31.84 -1.26 6.50
CA ARG A 226 32.53 -0.81 7.72
C ARG A 226 32.41 0.69 7.95
N SER A 227 32.29 1.49 6.88
CA SER A 227 32.12 2.94 6.99
C SER A 227 30.82 3.33 7.70
N ILE A 228 29.80 2.47 7.62
CA ILE A 228 28.53 2.69 8.31
C ILE A 228 28.44 1.90 9.61
N ASP A 229 28.82 0.60 9.66
CA ASP A 229 28.66 -0.31 10.82
C ASP A 229 29.25 0.27 12.14
N GLN A 230 30.28 1.09 12.02
CA GLN A 230 30.99 1.70 13.15
C GLN A 230 30.33 2.97 13.70
N LEU A 231 29.30 3.52 13.04
CA LEU A 231 28.74 4.84 13.36
C LEU A 231 27.96 4.92 14.69
N GLY A 232 27.76 3.80 15.39
CA GLY A 232 27.08 3.76 16.69
C GLY A 232 25.62 4.21 16.61
N LEU A 233 24.69 3.26 16.47
CA LEU A 233 23.29 3.61 16.19
C LEU A 233 22.49 3.93 17.45
N ASN A 234 21.88 5.12 17.47
CA ASN A 234 20.75 5.39 18.35
C ASN A 234 19.44 5.02 17.63
N TYR A 235 18.94 3.81 17.87
CA TYR A 235 17.71 3.30 17.23
C TYR A 235 16.49 4.19 17.42
N LYS A 236 16.45 5.03 18.47
CA LYS A 236 15.32 5.96 18.73
C LYS A 236 15.28 7.14 17.76
N GLU A 237 16.40 7.45 17.12
CA GLU A 237 16.52 8.58 16.17
C GLU A 237 16.38 8.12 14.72
N LEU A 238 16.32 6.80 14.48
CA LEU A 238 16.24 6.22 13.15
C LEU A 238 14.80 5.83 12.79
N HIS A 239 14.47 6.00 11.51
CA HIS A 239 13.25 5.48 10.91
C HIS A 239 13.32 3.94 10.84
N PHE A 240 12.20 3.24 10.97
CA PHE A 240 12.16 1.77 10.95
C PHE A 240 12.75 1.17 9.67
N HIS A 241 12.64 1.86 8.52
CA HIS A 241 13.29 1.42 7.28
C HIS A 241 14.83 1.48 7.33
N GLN A 242 15.41 2.40 8.09
CA GLN A 242 16.87 2.46 8.29
C GLN A 242 17.32 1.32 9.19
N VAL A 243 16.61 1.11 10.31
CA VAL A 243 16.89 0.04 11.27
C VAL A 243 16.80 -1.33 10.60
N SER A 244 15.69 -1.62 9.90
CA SER A 244 15.48 -2.89 9.20
C SER A 244 16.58 -3.19 8.15
N ARG A 245 16.99 -2.21 7.35
CA ARG A 245 18.09 -2.38 6.37
C ARG A 245 19.45 -2.59 7.02
N TRP A 246 19.68 -1.95 8.16
CA TRP A 246 20.90 -2.16 8.90
C TRP A 246 21.01 -3.61 9.39
N PHE A 247 19.96 -4.14 10.02
CA PHE A 247 19.93 -5.55 10.44
C PHE A 247 20.02 -6.51 9.25
N GLU A 248 19.38 -6.19 8.13
CA GLU A 248 19.53 -6.92 6.87
C GLU A 248 21.00 -7.06 6.47
N LEU A 249 21.74 -5.94 6.41
CA LEU A 249 23.16 -5.98 6.08
C LEU A 249 24.02 -6.67 7.14
N LYS A 250 23.78 -6.42 8.45
CA LYS A 250 24.51 -7.12 9.52
C LYS A 250 24.45 -8.63 9.32
N ILE A 251 23.26 -9.15 8.97
CA ILE A 251 23.05 -10.58 8.72
C ILE A 251 23.75 -11.01 7.43
N LEU A 252 23.60 -10.27 6.32
CA LEU A 252 24.28 -10.61 5.07
C LEU A 252 25.80 -10.69 5.27
N PHE A 253 26.41 -9.71 5.94
CA PHE A 253 27.84 -9.68 6.23
C PHE A 253 28.26 -10.69 7.32
N ALA A 254 27.36 -11.19 8.16
CA ALA A 254 27.65 -12.27 9.09
C ALA A 254 28.05 -13.57 8.36
N SER A 255 27.63 -13.76 7.10
CA SER A 255 28.06 -14.89 6.27
C SER A 255 29.56 -14.93 5.99
N LEU A 256 30.26 -13.79 6.16
CA LEU A 256 31.71 -13.67 5.99
C LEU A 256 32.50 -13.94 7.28
N ASP A 257 31.82 -14.14 8.41
CA ASP A 257 32.45 -14.43 9.70
C ASP A 257 32.97 -15.88 9.74
N PHE A 258 33.89 -16.18 10.67
CA PHE A 258 34.37 -17.55 10.89
C PHE A 258 33.27 -18.46 11.46
N ASN A 259 32.33 -17.91 12.24
CA ASN A 259 31.15 -18.62 12.72
C ASN A 259 29.85 -17.87 12.36
N PRO A 260 29.36 -18.02 11.10
CA PRO A 260 28.21 -17.27 10.60
C PRO A 260 26.94 -17.48 11.42
N LEU A 261 26.65 -18.72 11.84
CA LEU A 261 25.45 -19.03 12.60
C LEU A 261 25.44 -18.33 13.96
N GLN A 262 26.53 -18.47 14.72
CA GLN A 262 26.64 -17.81 16.03
C GLN A 262 26.56 -16.28 15.90
N LYS A 263 27.15 -15.72 14.85
CA LYS A 263 27.07 -14.28 14.58
C LYS A 263 25.65 -13.84 14.25
N ALA A 264 24.95 -14.58 13.38
CA ALA A 264 23.57 -14.32 13.01
C ALA A 264 22.62 -14.43 14.22
N GLN A 265 22.78 -15.45 15.07
CA GLN A 265 21.99 -15.62 16.30
C GLN A 265 22.12 -14.41 17.24
N LYS A 266 23.35 -13.92 17.49
CA LYS A 266 23.57 -12.70 18.29
C LYS A 266 22.92 -11.45 17.68
N ILE A 267 22.92 -11.33 16.36
CA ILE A 267 22.25 -10.22 15.67
C ILE A 267 20.72 -10.32 15.84
N VAL A 268 20.16 -11.54 15.83
CA VAL A 268 18.74 -11.78 16.07
C VAL A 268 18.37 -11.53 17.53
N GLU A 269 19.22 -11.87 18.50
CA GLU A 269 19.04 -11.49 19.91
C GLU A 269 18.96 -9.96 20.05
N GLU A 270 19.89 -9.22 19.45
CA GLU A 270 19.86 -7.75 19.41
C GLU A 270 18.59 -7.20 18.73
N LEU A 271 18.13 -7.84 17.64
CA LEU A 271 16.89 -7.49 16.97
C LEU A 271 15.69 -7.63 17.91
N LEU A 272 15.59 -8.76 18.63
CA LEU A 272 14.50 -9.04 19.58
C LEU A 272 14.46 -8.01 20.72
N GLU A 273 15.62 -7.54 21.20
CA GLU A 273 15.69 -6.52 22.25
C GLU A 273 15.15 -5.15 21.81
N ILE A 274 15.23 -4.82 20.52
CA ILE A 274 14.79 -3.51 20.01
C ILE A 274 13.35 -3.49 19.52
N LEU A 275 12.79 -4.62 19.08
CA LEU A 275 11.45 -4.70 18.50
C LEU A 275 10.35 -4.07 19.36
N PRO A 276 10.31 -4.26 20.70
CA PRO A 276 9.29 -3.65 21.55
C PRO A 276 9.24 -2.11 21.54
N LYS A 277 10.28 -1.45 20.99
CA LYS A 277 10.35 0.01 20.85
C LYS A 277 9.58 0.54 19.64
N PHE A 278 9.11 -0.34 18.76
CA PHE A 278 8.42 -0.01 17.52
C PHE A 278 6.97 -0.49 17.56
N ASN A 279 6.09 0.16 16.79
CA ASN A 279 4.71 -0.29 16.63
C ASN A 279 4.66 -1.59 15.79
N ASN A 280 3.51 -2.28 15.75
CA ASN A 280 3.39 -3.56 15.05
C ASN A 280 3.69 -3.48 13.54
N ASN A 281 3.32 -2.39 12.86
CA ASN A 281 3.58 -2.21 11.42
C ASN A 281 5.08 -2.04 11.16
N ASP A 282 5.75 -1.23 11.97
CA ASP A 282 7.20 -1.00 11.90
C ASP A 282 7.98 -2.29 12.21
N GLN A 283 7.55 -3.04 13.24
CA GLN A 283 8.12 -4.33 13.60
C GLN A 283 8.08 -5.31 12.43
N CYS A 284 7.03 -5.30 11.62
CA CYS A 284 6.93 -6.15 10.43
C CYS A 284 8.11 -5.95 9.48
N TRP A 285 8.43 -4.70 9.14
CA TRP A 285 9.59 -4.41 8.28
C TRP A 285 10.92 -4.73 8.95
N ILE A 286 11.04 -4.44 10.25
CA ILE A 286 12.24 -4.73 11.05
C ILE A 286 12.52 -6.23 11.12
N ILE A 287 11.51 -7.09 11.05
CA ILE A 287 11.67 -8.55 10.99
C ILE A 287 11.83 -9.04 9.55
N ALA A 288 11.02 -8.57 8.61
CA ALA A 288 10.94 -9.09 7.25
C ALA A 288 12.30 -9.10 6.52
N ARG A 289 13.04 -7.98 6.58
CA ARG A 289 14.34 -7.88 5.88
C ARG A 289 15.40 -8.80 6.48
N PRO A 290 15.57 -8.90 7.81
CA PRO A 290 16.36 -9.96 8.44
C PRO A 290 16.00 -11.38 8.01
N LEU A 291 14.72 -11.74 7.94
CA LEU A 291 14.30 -13.07 7.49
C LEU A 291 14.73 -13.35 6.04
N LYS A 292 14.54 -12.35 5.17
CA LYS A 292 15.02 -12.40 3.79
C LYS A 292 16.54 -12.61 3.72
N ALA A 293 17.31 -11.86 4.51
CA ALA A 293 18.76 -11.99 4.57
C ALA A 293 19.21 -13.38 5.08
N LEU A 294 18.59 -13.87 6.16
CA LEU A 294 18.84 -15.21 6.71
C LEU A 294 18.54 -16.31 5.68
N ALA A 295 17.43 -16.18 4.94
CA ALA A 295 17.08 -17.11 3.88
C ALA A 295 18.10 -17.07 2.74
N HIS A 296 18.57 -15.88 2.37
CA HIS A 296 19.57 -15.71 1.32
C HIS A 296 20.89 -16.40 1.66
N ILE A 297 21.39 -16.24 2.89
CA ILE A 297 22.64 -16.86 3.35
C ILE A 297 22.47 -18.32 3.82
N GLY A 298 21.24 -18.84 3.79
CA GLY A 298 20.95 -20.24 4.10
C GLY A 298 20.92 -20.58 5.60
N LEU A 299 20.74 -19.59 6.48
CA LEU A 299 20.73 -19.78 7.94
C LEU A 299 19.33 -19.63 8.58
N LEU A 300 18.29 -19.40 7.78
CA LEU A 300 16.94 -19.17 8.31
C LEU A 300 16.42 -20.35 9.13
N TYR A 301 16.56 -21.59 8.63
CA TYR A 301 16.12 -22.79 9.33
C TYR A 301 16.77 -22.93 10.71
N ASP A 302 18.09 -22.74 10.80
CA ASP A 302 18.85 -22.85 12.05
C ASP A 302 18.46 -21.77 13.06
N VAL A 303 18.22 -20.54 12.60
CA VAL A 303 17.80 -19.43 13.45
C VAL A 303 16.35 -19.60 13.94
N LEU A 304 15.45 -20.13 13.10
CA LEU A 304 14.07 -20.41 13.52
C LEU A 304 13.95 -21.57 14.51
N GLY A 305 15.04 -22.31 14.77
CA GLY A 305 15.16 -23.22 15.90
C GLY A 305 15.13 -22.53 17.27
N VAL A 306 15.34 -21.21 17.33
CA VAL A 306 15.20 -20.37 18.53
C VAL A 306 13.72 -20.02 18.74
N SER A 307 13.16 -20.35 19.90
CA SER A 307 11.72 -20.19 20.19
C SER A 307 11.23 -18.74 20.10
N GLU A 308 12.05 -17.80 20.56
CA GLU A 308 11.71 -16.41 20.78
C GLU A 308 11.49 -15.68 19.46
N ILE A 309 12.34 -15.92 18.45
CA ILE A 309 12.16 -15.33 17.13
C ILE A 309 10.94 -15.93 16.42
N LYS A 310 10.69 -17.23 16.58
CA LYS A 310 9.51 -17.90 16.01
C LYS A 310 8.21 -17.35 16.61
N GLU A 311 8.17 -17.15 17.93
CA GLU A 311 7.05 -16.52 18.62
C GLU A 311 6.84 -15.08 18.13
N GLN A 312 7.91 -14.30 18.02
CA GLN A 312 7.83 -12.91 17.57
C GLN A 312 7.34 -12.78 16.13
N ILE A 313 7.77 -13.66 15.23
CA ILE A 313 7.27 -13.74 13.84
C ILE A 313 5.76 -14.03 13.84
N ASN A 314 5.31 -14.99 14.65
CA ASN A 314 3.89 -15.32 14.77
C ASN A 314 3.07 -14.15 15.33
N ASN A 315 3.58 -13.44 16.33
CA ASN A 315 2.93 -12.27 16.90
C ASN A 315 2.72 -11.16 15.86
N VAL A 316 3.77 -10.88 15.06
CA VAL A 316 3.66 -9.92 13.95
C VAL A 316 2.65 -10.42 12.92
N PHE A 317 2.72 -11.69 12.52
CA PHE A 317 1.78 -12.26 11.55
C PHE A 317 0.31 -12.18 11.99
N VAL A 318 0.02 -12.50 13.25
CA VAL A 318 -1.33 -12.39 13.83
C VAL A 318 -1.78 -10.93 13.90
N ALA A 319 -0.88 -10.00 14.26
CA ALA A 319 -1.18 -8.58 14.34
C ALA A 319 -1.56 -7.95 12.99
N MET A 320 -1.18 -8.58 11.88
CA MET A 320 -1.57 -8.12 10.54
C MET A 320 -3.07 -8.32 10.28
N ASP A 321 -3.77 -9.15 11.06
CA ASP A 321 -5.22 -9.42 10.94
C ASP A 321 -5.63 -9.78 9.49
N GLY A 322 -4.73 -10.49 8.80
CA GLY A 322 -4.87 -10.85 7.40
C GLY A 322 -4.96 -9.66 6.44
N ARG A 323 -4.37 -8.51 6.76
CA ARG A 323 -4.15 -7.42 5.81
C ARG A 323 -2.70 -7.50 5.32
N ILE A 324 -2.52 -7.57 4.00
CA ILE A 324 -1.20 -7.55 3.37
C ILE A 324 -1.07 -6.21 2.64
N SER A 325 -0.43 -5.27 3.31
CA SER A 325 -0.27 -3.87 2.92
C SER A 325 1.15 -3.53 2.49
N SER A 326 2.11 -4.47 2.56
CA SER A 326 3.49 -4.21 2.19
C SER A 326 4.22 -5.46 1.71
N ILE A 327 5.41 -5.31 1.10
CA ILE A 327 6.28 -6.47 0.86
C ILE A 327 6.81 -7.07 2.16
N GLY A 328 7.01 -6.27 3.21
CA GLY A 328 7.34 -6.78 4.55
C GLY A 328 6.29 -7.78 5.04
N ASP A 329 5.02 -7.44 4.86
CA ASP A 329 3.85 -8.27 5.18
C ASP A 329 3.90 -9.59 4.41
N LEU A 330 4.18 -9.54 3.10
CA LEU A 330 4.30 -10.73 2.26
C LEU A 330 5.45 -11.63 2.69
N ILE A 331 6.61 -11.07 3.07
CA ILE A 331 7.76 -11.86 3.53
C ILE A 331 7.42 -12.59 4.83
N VAL A 332 6.83 -11.89 5.81
CA VAL A 332 6.44 -12.49 7.10
C VAL A 332 5.40 -13.59 6.88
N GLN A 333 4.36 -13.33 6.07
CA GLN A 333 3.38 -14.35 5.70
C GLN A 333 4.06 -15.57 5.06
N PHE A 334 4.92 -15.37 4.08
CA PHE A 334 5.58 -16.47 3.38
C PHE A 334 6.41 -17.34 4.34
N VAL A 335 7.16 -16.73 5.26
CA VAL A 335 7.92 -17.46 6.29
C VAL A 335 6.98 -18.20 7.23
N CYS A 336 5.93 -17.56 7.77
CA CYS A 336 4.96 -18.26 8.62
C CYS A 336 4.36 -19.48 7.91
N HIS A 337 3.98 -19.32 6.65
CA HIS A 337 3.38 -20.39 5.87
C HIS A 337 4.37 -21.52 5.57
N ALA A 338 5.65 -21.22 5.32
CA ALA A 338 6.66 -22.24 5.02
C ALA A 338 7.07 -23.08 6.24
N PHE A 339 6.99 -22.51 7.45
CA PHE A 339 7.52 -23.12 8.67
C PHE A 339 6.46 -23.58 9.68
N VAL A 340 5.18 -23.60 9.29
CA VAL A 340 4.11 -24.16 10.11
C VAL A 340 3.88 -25.63 9.76
N ASP A 341 4.03 -26.49 10.77
CA ASP A 341 3.91 -27.96 10.67
C ASP A 341 2.51 -28.44 10.24
N ASN A 342 1.48 -27.59 10.36
CA ASN A 342 0.11 -27.90 9.95
C ASN A 342 -0.56 -26.71 9.23
N HIS A 343 -0.44 -26.66 7.90
CA HIS A 343 -1.04 -25.58 7.10
C HIS A 343 -2.57 -25.43 7.25
N GLN A 344 -3.28 -26.41 7.85
CA GLN A 344 -4.73 -26.32 8.09
C GLN A 344 -5.10 -25.37 9.23
N SER A 345 -4.16 -25.02 10.12
CA SER A 345 -4.42 -24.12 11.25
C SER A 345 -4.27 -22.64 10.90
N LEU A 346 -3.65 -22.33 9.76
CA LEU A 346 -3.48 -20.96 9.27
C LEU A 346 -4.62 -20.57 8.33
N SER A 347 -5.00 -19.29 8.36
CA SER A 347 -5.81 -18.72 7.29
C SER A 347 -5.09 -18.85 5.95
N ASN A 348 -5.83 -19.03 4.86
CA ASN A 348 -5.25 -19.06 3.52
C ASN A 348 -4.36 -17.83 3.25
N PRO A 349 -3.22 -18.00 2.56
CA PRO A 349 -2.33 -16.89 2.24
C PRO A 349 -3.07 -15.86 1.38
N LYS A 350 -2.80 -14.58 1.65
CA LYS A 350 -3.42 -13.45 0.95
C LYS A 350 -2.42 -12.75 0.04
N SER A 351 -2.93 -12.16 -1.03
CA SER A 351 -2.14 -11.29 -1.91
C SER A 351 -1.99 -9.90 -1.32
N ILE A 352 -0.92 -9.22 -1.72
CA ILE A 352 -0.71 -7.81 -1.36
C ILE A 352 -1.78 -6.91 -1.98
N SER A 353 -2.11 -5.82 -1.28
CA SER A 353 -2.98 -4.76 -1.80
C SER A 353 -2.50 -4.26 -3.16
N SER A 354 -3.46 -3.97 -4.05
CA SER A 354 -3.21 -3.42 -5.39
C SER A 354 -2.42 -2.11 -5.39
N SER A 355 -2.45 -1.34 -4.29
CA SER A 355 -1.66 -0.12 -4.12
C SER A 355 -0.14 -0.36 -4.13
N HIS A 356 0.31 -1.59 -3.91
CA HIS A 356 1.73 -1.99 -3.86
C HIS A 356 2.16 -2.86 -5.05
N PHE A 357 1.40 -2.85 -6.16
CA PHE A 357 1.77 -3.61 -7.36
C PHE A 357 3.05 -3.11 -8.06
N ASN A 358 3.58 -1.95 -7.66
CA ASN A 358 4.85 -1.41 -8.11
C ASN A 358 6.06 -2.26 -7.70
N GLU A 359 5.99 -3.00 -6.59
CA GLU A 359 7.02 -3.96 -6.17
C GLU A 359 6.80 -5.30 -6.87
N THR A 360 6.76 -5.24 -8.21
CA THR A 360 6.31 -6.33 -9.08
C THR A 360 7.19 -7.57 -8.96
N TYR A 361 8.52 -7.43 -8.88
CA TYR A 361 9.40 -8.60 -8.88
C TYR A 361 9.38 -9.34 -7.55
N SER A 362 9.54 -8.60 -6.46
CA SER A 362 9.50 -9.15 -5.10
C SER A 362 8.13 -9.80 -4.82
N ARG A 363 7.03 -9.14 -5.19
CA ARG A 363 5.67 -9.69 -5.06
C ARG A 363 5.52 -11.01 -5.83
N ILE A 364 5.82 -11.01 -7.14
CA ILE A 364 5.67 -12.20 -7.97
C ILE A 364 6.50 -13.35 -7.42
N ALA A 365 7.74 -13.08 -6.97
CA ALA A 365 8.60 -14.09 -6.38
C ALA A 365 7.98 -14.70 -5.12
N ILE A 366 7.56 -13.87 -4.17
CA ILE A 366 7.02 -14.31 -2.87
C ILE A 366 5.66 -15.01 -3.04
N GLU A 367 4.73 -14.45 -3.82
CA GLU A 367 3.39 -15.04 -4.02
C GLU A 367 3.48 -16.36 -4.79
N SER A 368 4.37 -16.45 -5.79
CA SER A 368 4.60 -17.71 -6.51
C SER A 368 5.26 -18.75 -5.61
N ALA A 369 6.23 -18.33 -4.79
CA ALA A 369 6.89 -19.18 -3.81
C ALA A 369 5.92 -19.70 -2.75
N THR A 370 5.05 -18.82 -2.23
CA THR A 370 3.99 -19.19 -1.30
C THR A 370 3.03 -20.19 -1.95
N SER A 371 2.67 -19.98 -3.22
CA SER A 371 1.80 -20.90 -3.97
C SER A 371 2.39 -22.32 -4.06
N LEU A 372 3.71 -22.45 -4.21
CA LEU A 372 4.42 -23.75 -4.27
C LEU A 372 4.25 -24.60 -3.00
N LEU A 373 3.96 -23.99 -1.86
CA LEU A 373 3.67 -24.70 -0.61
C LEU A 373 2.32 -25.45 -0.67
N TYR A 374 1.40 -25.03 -1.54
CA TYR A 374 0.01 -25.50 -1.57
C TYR A 374 -0.34 -26.31 -2.82
N VAL A 375 0.29 -26.02 -3.95
CA VAL A 375 -0.08 -26.65 -5.23
C VAL A 375 0.48 -28.07 -5.35
N GLN A 376 -0.27 -28.93 -6.02
CA GLN A 376 0.13 -30.31 -6.38
C GLN A 376 0.52 -30.39 -7.87
N ASP A 377 1.10 -31.52 -8.29
CA ASP A 377 1.41 -31.75 -9.71
C ASP A 377 0.13 -31.82 -10.55
N PRO A 378 0.06 -31.18 -11.75
CA PRO A 378 1.15 -30.67 -12.62
C PRO A 378 1.43 -29.16 -12.51
N VAL A 379 0.68 -28.43 -11.67
CA VAL A 379 0.82 -26.97 -11.54
C VAL A 379 2.13 -26.59 -10.86
N LYS A 380 2.52 -27.35 -9.82
CA LYS A 380 3.79 -27.18 -9.10
C LYS A 380 4.99 -27.15 -10.04
N THR A 381 5.13 -28.17 -10.89
CA THR A 381 6.20 -28.27 -11.89
C THR A 381 6.28 -27.05 -12.81
N ARG A 382 5.13 -26.49 -13.24
CA ARG A 382 5.10 -25.29 -14.10
C ARG A 382 5.53 -24.04 -13.38
N ILE A 383 5.08 -23.85 -12.13
CA ILE A 383 5.48 -22.70 -11.32
C ILE A 383 6.99 -22.77 -11.05
N GLU A 384 7.53 -23.92 -10.63
CA GLU A 384 8.97 -24.08 -10.36
C GLU A 384 9.83 -23.78 -11.60
N LYS A 385 9.42 -24.30 -12.77
CA LYS A 385 10.11 -24.06 -14.05
C LYS A 385 10.23 -22.58 -14.39
N ASN A 386 9.19 -21.79 -14.11
CA ASN A 386 9.16 -20.36 -14.42
C ASN A 386 9.76 -19.51 -13.30
N LEU A 387 9.59 -19.92 -12.04
CA LEU A 387 10.03 -19.16 -10.88
C LEU A 387 11.56 -19.10 -10.80
N ARG A 388 12.25 -20.23 -10.98
CA ARG A 388 13.72 -20.28 -10.86
C ARG A 388 14.47 -19.28 -11.74
N PRO A 389 14.28 -19.22 -13.07
CA PRO A 389 14.95 -18.23 -13.90
C PRO A 389 14.51 -16.80 -13.57
N PHE A 390 13.25 -16.60 -13.18
CA PHE A 390 12.73 -15.29 -12.79
C PHE A 390 13.42 -14.72 -11.53
N VAL A 391 13.54 -15.52 -10.47
CA VAL A 391 14.14 -15.06 -9.21
C VAL A 391 15.66 -14.94 -9.28
N GLN A 392 16.32 -15.69 -10.17
CA GLN A 392 17.73 -15.49 -10.47
C GLN A 392 17.95 -14.15 -11.18
N LYS A 393 17.12 -13.84 -12.18
CA LYS A 393 17.21 -12.57 -12.93
C LYS A 393 16.91 -11.35 -12.05
N THR A 394 16.00 -11.47 -11.10
CA THR A 394 15.51 -10.33 -10.28
C THR A 394 16.19 -10.20 -8.92
N GLY A 395 17.15 -11.06 -8.57
CA GLY A 395 17.80 -11.05 -7.25
C GLY A 395 16.93 -11.57 -6.10
N ASN A 396 15.85 -12.29 -6.40
CA ASN A 396 14.91 -12.82 -5.40
C ASN A 396 15.13 -14.31 -5.08
N SER A 397 16.32 -14.85 -5.36
CA SER A 397 16.60 -16.30 -5.23
C SER A 397 16.48 -16.82 -3.80
N TRP A 398 16.49 -15.92 -2.80
CA TRP A 398 16.27 -16.26 -1.39
C TRP A 398 14.95 -17.01 -1.15
N VAL A 399 13.89 -16.75 -1.93
CA VAL A 399 12.61 -17.45 -1.76
C VAL A 399 12.73 -18.96 -2.02
N LEU A 400 13.64 -19.36 -2.90
CA LEU A 400 13.88 -20.78 -3.21
C LEU A 400 14.64 -21.49 -2.07
N ASN A 401 15.32 -20.76 -1.20
CA ASN A 401 15.98 -21.36 -0.04
C ASN A 401 15.00 -21.67 1.10
N ILE A 402 13.79 -21.11 1.05
CA ILE A 402 12.73 -21.36 2.03
C ILE A 402 11.88 -22.57 1.65
N ILE A 403 11.67 -22.85 0.37
CA ILE A 403 10.80 -23.96 -0.11
C ILE A 403 11.55 -25.30 -0.19
N LYS A 404 12.89 -25.29 -0.03
CA LYS A 404 13.68 -26.52 0.12
C LYS A 404 13.30 -27.21 1.42
#